data_AF-A0A183GVU7-F1
#
_entry.id   AF-A0A183GVU7-F1
#
_cell.length_a   1.000
_cell.length_b   1.000
_cell.length_c   1.000
_cell.angle_alpha   90.00
_cell.angle_beta   90.00
_cell.angle_gamma   90.00
#
_symmetry.space_group_name_H-M   'P 1'
#
loop_
_entity.id
_entity.type
_entity.pdbx_description
1 polymer ?
#
loop_
_entity_poly.entity_id
_entity_poly.type
_entity_poly.pdbx_seq_one_letter_code
_entity_poly.pdbx_strand_id
1 'polypeptide(L)'
;LKNFCLRGGLRTSTLRSIAWRIHLKCLPLSKVEWVAVTTRARNLYATLKQKNIPNPHDDRFCQDPQINNPLDQTDHNPWQQYFADHELRDIILKDVGRTFPELEFFQQEHIRRMMCDILLIYAKEYPFVSYKQGMHEILAPLMFVLFCDQQSFSHCYETGGLKMLSSEDISILSHVYDRNHLESDSYGMFCEVMLEVTKWYEDGSQPVTNPKQLNDSGPYMRFKRMVVCVTA
;
A
#
# COMPACT_ATOMS: atom_id res chain seq x y z
N LEU A 1 5.82 -19.70 15.15
CA LEU A 1 4.80 -18.79 14.57
C LEU A 1 4.00 -19.43 13.42
N LYS A 2 4.63 -19.79 12.29
CA LYS A 2 3.94 -20.32 11.09
C LYS A 2 2.89 -21.44 11.36
N ASN A 3 3.27 -22.50 12.06
CA ASN A 3 2.34 -23.61 12.39
C ASN A 3 1.17 -23.19 13.29
N PHE A 4 1.38 -22.20 14.16
CA PHE A 4 0.32 -21.65 15.01
C PHE A 4 -0.69 -20.85 14.18
N CYS A 5 -0.20 -20.05 13.23
CA CYS A 5 -1.04 -19.30 12.28
C CYS A 5 -1.87 -20.24 11.40
N LEU A 6 -1.27 -21.29 10.84
CA LEU A 6 -1.96 -22.26 9.97
C LEU A 6 -3.08 -23.02 10.68
N ARG A 7 -2.97 -23.21 11.99
CA ARG A 7 -4.03 -23.82 12.83
C ARG A 7 -5.13 -22.83 13.23
N GLY A 8 -5.06 -21.58 12.77
CA GLY A 8 -6.02 -20.53 13.13
C GLY A 8 -5.80 -19.95 14.52
N GLY A 9 -4.62 -20.13 15.13
CA GLY A 9 -4.34 -19.65 16.49
C GLY A 9 -4.41 -18.12 16.68
N LEU A 10 -4.43 -17.36 15.59
CA LEU A 10 -4.56 -15.90 15.61
C LEU A 10 -5.99 -15.39 15.37
N ARG A 11 -7.00 -16.26 15.22
CA ARG A 11 -8.38 -15.86 14.87
C ARG A 11 -8.96 -14.76 15.76
N THR A 12 -8.66 -14.80 17.06
CA THR A 12 -9.12 -13.83 18.06
C THR A 12 -7.98 -12.93 18.58
N SER A 13 -6.82 -12.94 17.93
CA SER A 13 -5.65 -12.21 18.38
C SER A 13 -5.63 -10.78 17.84
N THR A 14 -5.22 -9.84 18.69
CA THR A 14 -4.93 -8.44 18.36
C THR A 14 -3.49 -8.23 17.85
N LEU A 15 -2.78 -9.32 17.54
CA LEU A 15 -1.41 -9.33 17.04
C LEU A 15 -1.34 -9.82 15.58
N ARG A 16 -2.49 -9.92 14.90
CA ARG A 16 -2.58 -10.44 13.54
C ARG A 16 -1.76 -9.58 12.57
N SER A 17 -1.89 -8.26 12.67
CA SER A 17 -1.15 -7.30 11.85
C SER A 17 0.37 -7.44 12.01
N ILE A 18 0.89 -7.70 13.22
CA ILE A 18 2.33 -7.98 13.43
C ILE A 18 2.70 -9.30 12.76
N ALA A 19 1.96 -10.37 13.02
CA ALA A 19 2.26 -11.67 12.43
C ALA A 19 2.22 -11.63 10.90
N TRP A 20 1.25 -10.91 10.32
CA TRP A 20 1.13 -10.72 8.88
C TRP A 20 2.29 -9.90 8.34
N ARG A 21 2.64 -8.78 8.97
CA ARG A 21 3.81 -7.98 8.58
C ARG A 21 5.12 -8.77 8.64
N ILE A 22 5.31 -9.66 9.63
CA ILE A 22 6.48 -10.56 9.67
C ILE A 22 6.46 -11.56 8.50
N HIS A 23 5.31 -12.18 8.23
CA HIS A 23 5.18 -13.17 7.15
C HIS A 23 5.29 -12.56 5.75
N LEU A 24 4.83 -11.32 5.60
CA LEU A 24 4.99 -10.49 4.40
C LEU A 24 6.36 -9.80 4.34
N LYS A 25 7.25 -10.03 5.32
CA LYS A 25 8.60 -9.43 5.37
C LYS A 25 8.61 -7.89 5.50
N CYS A 26 7.49 -7.28 5.83
CA CYS A 26 7.41 -5.86 6.20
C CYS A 26 8.07 -5.58 7.56
N LEU A 27 8.16 -6.58 8.44
CA LEU A 27 8.86 -6.52 9.71
C LEU A 27 9.85 -7.68 9.84
N PRO A 28 11.09 -7.44 10.32
CA PRO A 28 12.00 -8.53 10.67
C PRO A 28 11.50 -9.31 11.90
N LEU A 29 12.05 -10.50 12.14
CA LEU A 29 11.73 -11.28 13.35
C LEU A 29 12.21 -10.58 14.64
N SER A 30 13.30 -9.81 14.54
CA SER A 30 13.85 -9.06 15.66
C SER A 30 13.13 -7.72 15.83
N LYS A 31 12.49 -7.51 16.98
CA LYS A 31 11.74 -6.28 17.27
C LYS A 31 12.61 -5.03 17.37
N VAL A 32 13.91 -5.18 17.66
CA VAL A 32 14.85 -4.05 17.80
C VAL A 32 15.01 -3.26 16.51
N GLU A 33 14.76 -3.90 15.37
CA GLU A 33 14.86 -3.30 14.04
C GLU A 33 13.53 -2.70 13.55
N TRP A 34 12.41 -2.97 14.23
CA TRP A 34 11.08 -2.60 13.75
C TRP A 34 10.95 -1.12 13.52
N VAL A 35 11.38 -0.29 14.47
CA VAL A 35 11.29 1.17 14.38
C VAL A 35 12.04 1.69 13.15
N ALA A 36 13.26 1.20 12.92
CA ALA A 36 14.07 1.64 11.79
C ALA A 36 13.43 1.23 10.45
N VAL A 37 12.98 -0.02 10.34
CA VAL A 37 12.35 -0.57 9.13
C VAL A 37 11.04 0.15 8.81
N THR A 38 10.14 0.31 9.79
CA THR A 38 8.87 1.01 9.57
C THR A 38 9.09 2.48 9.24
N THR A 39 10.02 3.16 9.90
CA THR A 39 10.35 4.56 9.59
C THR A 39 10.81 4.71 8.14
N ARG A 40 11.71 3.83 7.68
CA ARG A 40 12.18 3.85 6.29
C ARG A 40 11.05 3.61 5.29
N ALA A 41 10.21 2.61 5.54
CA ALA A 41 9.07 2.29 4.68
C ALA A 41 8.05 3.44 4.62
N ARG A 42 7.75 4.06 5.76
CA ARG A 42 6.84 5.22 5.88
C ARG A 42 7.38 6.45 5.15
N ASN A 43 8.68 6.72 5.26
CA ASN A 43 9.34 7.80 4.52
C ASN A 43 9.29 7.56 3.01
N LEU A 44 9.55 6.33 2.57
CA LEU A 44 9.41 5.97 1.16
C LEU A 44 7.99 6.23 0.67
N TYR A 45 6.97 5.78 1.41
CA TYR A 45 5.58 6.04 1.06
C TYR A 45 5.28 7.54 0.97
N ALA A 46 5.76 8.35 1.93
CA ALA A 46 5.57 9.80 1.90
C ALA A 46 6.16 10.43 0.62
N THR A 47 7.37 10.02 0.21
CA THR A 47 7.98 10.45 -1.06
C THR A 47 7.16 10.02 -2.27
N LEU A 48 6.69 8.77 -2.29
CA LEU A 48 5.85 8.25 -3.38
C LEU A 48 4.51 8.98 -3.47
N LYS A 49 3.90 9.29 -2.33
CA LYS A 49 2.64 10.03 -2.26
C LYS A 49 2.81 11.44 -2.81
N GLN A 50 3.86 12.16 -2.40
CA GLN A 50 4.19 13.50 -2.93
C GLN A 50 4.45 13.47 -4.45
N LYS A 51 5.14 12.43 -4.94
CA LYS A 51 5.44 12.26 -6.37
C LYS A 51 4.19 11.98 -7.20
N ASN A 52 3.33 11.06 -6.74
CA ASN A 52 2.27 10.48 -7.55
C ASN A 52 0.90 11.12 -7.37
N ILE A 53 0.67 11.81 -6.26
CA ILE A 53 -0.59 12.49 -5.98
C ILE A 53 -0.34 14.00 -6.05
N PRO A 54 -0.33 14.58 -7.25
CA PRO A 54 -0.13 16.02 -7.42
C PRO A 54 -1.21 16.80 -6.67
N ASN A 55 -0.79 17.82 -5.93
CA ASN A 55 -1.71 18.83 -5.44
C ASN A 55 -2.14 19.70 -6.64
N PRO A 56 -3.44 19.84 -6.93
CA PRO A 56 -3.92 20.72 -8.01
C PRO A 56 -3.48 22.19 -7.84
N HIS A 57 -3.06 22.59 -6.64
CA HIS A 57 -2.53 23.91 -6.32
C HIS A 57 -1.00 24.00 -6.34
N ASP A 58 -0.31 22.96 -6.82
CA ASP A 58 1.15 22.97 -6.96
C ASP A 58 1.59 23.87 -8.13
N ASP A 59 2.73 24.53 -8.02
CA ASP A 59 3.25 25.52 -8.97
C ASP A 59 3.37 24.97 -10.40
N ARG A 60 3.50 23.65 -10.52
CA ARG A 60 3.54 22.88 -11.79
C ARG A 60 2.25 23.03 -12.63
N PHE A 61 1.11 23.23 -11.99
CA PHE A 61 -0.21 23.43 -12.65
C PHE A 61 -0.57 24.91 -12.80
N CYS A 62 0.13 25.80 -12.10
CA CYS A 62 -0.11 27.25 -12.08
C CYS A 62 0.75 28.04 -13.09
N GLN A 63 1.48 27.36 -13.99
CA GLN A 63 2.26 28.04 -15.05
C GLN A 63 1.36 28.62 -16.14
N ASP A 64 1.89 29.60 -16.87
CA ASP A 64 1.21 30.39 -17.90
C ASP A 64 0.26 29.55 -18.79
N PRO A 65 -1.02 29.94 -18.96
CA PRO A 65 -1.98 29.27 -19.85
C PRO A 65 -1.50 29.08 -21.30
N GLN A 66 -0.49 29.84 -21.75
CA GLN A 66 0.16 29.63 -23.05
C GLN A 66 1.14 28.44 -23.08
N ILE A 67 1.57 27.94 -21.92
CA ILE A 67 2.47 26.79 -21.76
C ILE A 67 1.68 25.54 -21.32
N ASN A 68 0.64 25.72 -20.49
CA ASN A 68 -0.19 24.67 -19.93
C ASN A 68 -1.63 24.73 -20.47
N ASN A 69 -1.80 24.56 -21.79
CA ASN A 69 -3.14 24.52 -22.40
C ASN A 69 -3.75 23.11 -22.24
N PRO A 70 -4.89 22.93 -21.53
CA PRO A 70 -5.54 21.64 -21.35
C PRO A 70 -6.08 20.99 -22.64
N LEU A 71 -6.07 21.72 -23.76
CA LEU A 71 -6.46 21.21 -25.09
C LEU A 71 -5.27 20.91 -26.00
N ASP A 72 -4.04 21.18 -25.57
CA ASP A 72 -2.85 20.95 -26.40
C ASP A 72 -2.39 19.49 -26.32
N GLN A 73 -2.19 18.88 -27.49
CA GLN A 73 -1.88 17.45 -27.65
C GLN A 73 -0.36 17.16 -27.70
N THR A 74 0.47 18.15 -27.36
CA THR A 74 1.92 18.01 -27.35
C THR A 74 2.40 17.04 -26.26
N ASP A 75 3.34 16.15 -26.61
CA ASP A 75 3.85 15.02 -25.78
C ASP A 75 4.47 15.41 -24.42
N HIS A 76 4.54 16.71 -24.07
CA HIS A 76 5.17 17.22 -22.84
C HIS A 76 4.20 18.05 -21.98
N ASN A 77 2.89 17.97 -22.26
CA ASN A 77 1.87 18.71 -21.53
C ASN A 77 1.50 18.02 -20.19
N PRO A 78 1.66 18.69 -19.03
CA PRO A 78 1.22 18.17 -17.73
C PRO A 78 -0.25 17.73 -17.68
N TRP A 79 -1.10 18.31 -18.54
CA TRP A 79 -2.52 17.98 -18.63
C TRP A 79 -2.78 16.59 -19.21
N GLN A 80 -1.97 16.06 -20.13
CA GLN A 80 -2.16 14.70 -20.66
C GLN A 80 -1.99 13.65 -19.56
N GLN A 81 -0.97 13.83 -18.71
CA GLN A 81 -0.73 12.96 -17.56
C GLN A 81 -1.83 13.12 -16.50
N TYR A 82 -2.37 14.34 -16.34
CA TYR A 82 -3.53 14.60 -15.47
C TYR A 82 -4.81 13.90 -15.96
N PHE A 83 -5.09 13.92 -17.27
CA PHE A 83 -6.27 13.25 -17.84
C PHE A 83 -6.15 11.72 -17.81
N ALA A 84 -4.97 11.16 -18.13
CA ALA A 84 -4.73 9.72 -17.97
C ALA A 84 -4.84 9.28 -16.49
N ASP A 85 -4.35 10.12 -15.56
CA ASP A 85 -4.55 9.90 -14.13
C ASP A 85 -6.04 10.00 -13.73
N HIS A 86 -6.85 10.81 -14.41
CA HIS A 86 -8.27 10.98 -14.12
C HIS A 86 -9.07 9.70 -14.38
N GLU A 87 -8.90 9.07 -15.55
CA GLU A 87 -9.59 7.80 -15.87
C GLU A 87 -9.23 6.69 -14.87
N LEU A 88 -7.94 6.58 -14.55
CA LEU A 88 -7.44 5.62 -13.57
C LEU A 88 -8.03 5.87 -12.17
N ARG A 89 -8.08 7.15 -11.74
CA ARG A 89 -8.70 7.56 -10.47
C ARG A 89 -10.18 7.22 -10.43
N ASP A 90 -10.93 7.45 -11.50
CA ASP A 90 -12.37 7.17 -11.56
C ASP A 90 -12.67 5.67 -11.42
N ILE A 91 -11.88 4.83 -12.09
CA ILE A 91 -12.01 3.37 -11.99
C ILE A 91 -11.74 2.91 -10.55
N ILE A 92 -10.64 3.40 -9.94
CA ILE A 92 -10.29 3.09 -8.56
C ILE A 92 -11.38 3.57 -7.60
N LEU A 93 -11.87 4.80 -7.76
CA LEU A 93 -12.89 5.40 -6.90
C LEU A 93 -14.20 4.60 -6.93
N LYS A 94 -14.62 4.17 -8.12
CA LYS A 94 -15.81 3.35 -8.30
C LYS A 94 -15.68 1.99 -7.58
N ASP A 95 -14.52 1.36 -7.70
CA ASP A 95 -14.22 0.08 -7.06
C ASP A 95 -14.12 0.19 -5.53
N VAL A 96 -13.40 1.19 -5.03
CA VAL A 96 -13.30 1.48 -3.60
C VAL A 96 -14.67 1.81 -3.01
N GLY A 97 -15.51 2.57 -3.73
CA GLY A 97 -16.86 2.94 -3.27
C GLY A 97 -17.79 1.75 -3.01
N ARG A 98 -17.53 0.59 -3.62
CA ARG A 98 -18.30 -0.65 -3.46
C ARG A 98 -17.57 -1.73 -2.63
N THR A 99 -16.42 -1.42 -2.03
CA THR A 99 -15.64 -2.38 -1.25
C THR A 99 -16.31 -2.66 0.10
N PHE A 100 -16.67 -3.92 0.37
CA PHE A 100 -17.28 -4.39 1.64
C PHE A 100 -18.32 -3.42 2.23
N PRO A 101 -19.39 -3.08 1.49
CA PRO A 101 -20.34 -2.03 1.85
C PRO A 101 -21.08 -2.31 3.17
N GLU A 102 -21.12 -3.56 3.62
CA GLU A 102 -21.71 -3.98 4.89
C GLU A 102 -20.88 -3.56 6.12
N LEU A 103 -19.61 -3.19 5.94
CA LEU A 103 -18.72 -2.78 7.02
C LEU A 103 -18.59 -1.25 7.07
N GLU A 104 -19.03 -0.64 8.17
CA GLU A 104 -18.99 0.82 8.39
C GLU A 104 -17.58 1.40 8.19
N PHE A 105 -16.54 0.65 8.53
CA PHE A 105 -15.15 1.04 8.31
C PHE A 105 -14.87 1.48 6.85
N PHE A 106 -15.33 0.72 5.86
CA PHE A 106 -15.09 1.03 4.45
C PHE A 106 -16.06 2.08 3.87
N GLN A 107 -17.05 2.52 4.66
CA GLN A 107 -17.93 3.62 4.28
C GLN A 107 -17.32 4.98 4.62
N GLN A 108 -16.32 5.03 5.50
CA GLN A 108 -15.70 6.26 5.95
C GLN A 108 -14.86 6.90 4.83
N GLU A 109 -15.13 8.18 4.56
CA GLU A 109 -14.52 8.91 3.44
C GLU A 109 -12.98 8.95 3.51
N HIS A 110 -12.42 9.12 4.72
CA HIS A 110 -10.98 9.14 4.90
C HIS A 110 -10.34 7.76 4.64
N ILE A 111 -11.02 6.65 4.98
CA ILE A 111 -10.57 5.29 4.66
C ILE A 111 -10.58 5.08 3.14
N ARG A 112 -11.67 5.44 2.46
CA ARG A 112 -11.78 5.35 1.00
C ARG A 112 -10.70 6.17 0.31
N ARG A 113 -10.43 7.39 0.78
CA ARG A 113 -9.35 8.23 0.27
C ARG A 113 -7.99 7.55 0.40
N MET A 114 -7.67 7.02 1.58
CA MET A 114 -6.41 6.30 1.78
C MET A 114 -6.30 5.09 0.85
N MET A 115 -7.38 4.32 0.65
CA MET A 115 -7.38 3.20 -0.29
C MET A 115 -7.16 3.65 -1.74
N CYS A 116 -7.84 4.71 -2.18
CA CYS A 116 -7.64 5.27 -3.52
C CYS A 116 -6.19 5.74 -3.73
N ASP A 117 -5.61 6.43 -2.74
CA ASP A 117 -4.23 6.92 -2.78
C ASP A 117 -3.24 5.75 -2.92
N ILE A 118 -3.38 4.70 -2.09
CA ILE A 118 -2.53 3.50 -2.13
C ILE A 118 -2.59 2.83 -3.51
N LEU A 119 -3.81 2.59 -4.03
CA LEU A 119 -4.01 1.91 -5.31
C LEU A 119 -3.48 2.73 -6.49
N LEU A 120 -3.68 4.06 -6.45
CA LEU A 120 -3.17 4.96 -7.48
C LEU A 120 -1.63 5.01 -7.45
N ILE A 121 -1.03 5.15 -6.28
CA ILE A 121 0.43 5.14 -6.12
C ILE A 121 0.99 3.83 -6.67
N TYR A 122 0.42 2.69 -6.29
CA TYR A 122 0.86 1.38 -6.80
C TYR A 122 0.76 1.31 -8.33
N ALA A 123 -0.38 1.71 -8.90
CA ALA A 123 -0.59 1.66 -10.35
C ALA A 123 0.43 2.50 -11.12
N LYS A 124 0.81 3.67 -10.57
CA LYS A 124 1.79 4.59 -11.18
C LYS A 124 3.24 4.13 -11.00
N GLU A 125 3.58 3.51 -9.87
CA GLU A 125 4.93 2.94 -9.65
C GLU A 125 5.15 1.64 -10.44
N TYR A 126 4.08 0.92 -10.76
CA TYR A 126 4.14 -0.36 -11.49
C TYR A 126 3.28 -0.35 -12.76
N PRO A 127 3.56 0.52 -13.76
CA PRO A 127 2.69 0.76 -14.91
C PRO A 127 2.49 -0.46 -15.81
N PHE A 128 3.40 -1.45 -15.78
CA PHE A 128 3.25 -2.70 -16.52
C PHE A 128 2.03 -3.51 -16.06
N VAL A 129 1.78 -3.53 -14.75
CA VAL A 129 0.60 -4.16 -14.16
C VAL A 129 -0.55 -3.15 -14.11
N SER A 130 -0.23 -1.93 -13.64
CA SER A 130 -1.17 -0.87 -13.30
C SER A 130 -2.28 -1.36 -12.34
N TYR A 131 -3.32 -0.55 -12.14
CA TYR A 131 -4.49 -0.98 -11.38
C TYR A 131 -5.31 -2.00 -12.19
N LYS A 132 -5.79 -3.05 -11.51
CA LYS A 132 -6.77 -3.99 -12.05
C LYS A 132 -7.89 -4.19 -11.02
N GLN A 133 -9.12 -4.36 -11.52
CA GLN A 133 -10.27 -4.66 -10.68
C GLN A 133 -9.97 -5.89 -9.79
N GLY A 134 -10.33 -5.80 -8.51
CA GLY A 134 -10.05 -6.80 -7.48
C GLY A 134 -8.84 -6.45 -6.60
N MET A 135 -7.93 -5.56 -7.04
CA MET A 135 -6.81 -5.12 -6.18
C MET A 135 -7.31 -4.42 -4.90
N HIS A 136 -8.44 -3.72 -4.95
CA HIS A 136 -9.08 -3.13 -3.77
C HIS A 136 -9.53 -4.17 -2.73
N GLU A 137 -9.97 -5.35 -3.17
CA GLU A 137 -10.38 -6.46 -2.29
C GLU A 137 -9.17 -7.13 -1.62
N ILE A 138 -7.98 -7.02 -2.23
CA ILE A 138 -6.72 -7.44 -1.61
C ILE A 138 -6.28 -6.43 -0.55
N LEU A 139 -6.34 -5.13 -0.88
CA LEU A 139 -5.92 -4.06 0.03
C LEU A 139 -6.78 -3.99 1.30
N ALA A 140 -8.10 -4.07 1.13
CA ALA A 140 -9.06 -3.89 2.21
C ALA A 140 -8.81 -4.75 3.47
N PRO A 141 -8.64 -6.09 3.40
CA PRO A 141 -8.37 -6.89 4.59
C PRO A 141 -7.02 -6.57 5.27
N LEU A 142 -6.01 -6.12 4.51
CA LEU A 142 -4.72 -5.70 5.07
C LEU A 142 -4.87 -4.42 5.89
N MET A 143 -5.59 -3.43 5.34
CA MET A 143 -5.87 -2.18 6.03
C MET A 143 -6.78 -2.40 7.24
N PHE A 144 -7.80 -3.25 7.12
CA PHE A 144 -8.72 -3.53 8.21
C PHE A 144 -8.03 -4.21 9.40
N VAL A 145 -7.15 -5.18 9.17
CA VAL A 145 -6.43 -5.85 10.27
C VAL A 145 -5.45 -4.90 10.97
N LEU A 146 -4.78 -4.01 10.22
CA LEU A 146 -3.94 -2.96 10.79
C LEU A 146 -4.78 -2.04 11.69
N PHE A 147 -5.91 -1.53 11.17
CA PHE A 147 -6.80 -0.66 11.92
C PHE A 147 -7.30 -1.32 13.22
N CYS A 148 -7.84 -2.55 13.14
CA CYS A 148 -8.36 -3.24 14.33
C CYS A 148 -7.29 -3.41 15.43
N ASP A 149 -6.07 -3.79 15.06
CA ASP A 149 -5.00 -3.99 16.03
C ASP A 149 -4.47 -2.65 16.57
N GLN A 150 -4.40 -1.59 15.76
CA GLN A 150 -4.09 -0.23 16.22
C GLN A 150 -5.14 0.30 17.21
N GLN A 151 -6.43 0.07 16.94
CA GLN A 151 -7.51 0.42 17.85
C GLN A 151 -7.39 -0.33 19.17
N SER A 152 -7.16 -1.65 19.09
CA SER A 152 -6.97 -2.51 20.26
C SER A 152 -5.76 -2.08 21.10
N PHE A 153 -4.64 -1.75 20.45
CA PHE A 153 -3.43 -1.30 21.13
C PHE A 153 -3.65 0.01 21.90
N SER A 154 -4.22 1.05 21.28
CA SER A 154 -4.42 2.32 22.03
C SER A 154 -5.44 2.16 23.16
N HIS A 155 -6.47 1.32 23.00
CA HIS A 155 -7.36 1.03 24.11
C HIS A 155 -6.58 0.38 25.27
N CYS A 156 -5.78 -0.65 25.01
CA CYS A 156 -4.94 -1.27 26.03
C CYS A 156 -3.93 -0.29 26.65
N TYR A 157 -3.39 0.64 25.87
CA TYR A 157 -2.48 1.66 26.37
C TYR A 157 -3.20 2.61 27.35
N GLU A 158 -4.35 3.14 26.96
CA GLU A 158 -5.16 4.10 27.75
C GLU A 158 -5.71 3.48 29.04
N THR A 159 -6.09 2.20 29.02
CA THR A 159 -6.60 1.49 30.21
C THR A 159 -5.49 0.94 31.10
N GLY A 160 -4.21 1.17 30.77
CA GLY A 160 -3.08 0.62 31.51
C GLY A 160 -2.97 -0.91 31.44
N GLY A 161 -3.44 -1.52 30.36
CA GLY A 161 -3.36 -2.96 30.07
C GLY A 161 -1.96 -3.45 29.69
N LEU A 162 -0.99 -2.55 29.51
CA LEU A 162 0.37 -2.88 29.05
C LEU A 162 1.41 -3.02 30.20
N LYS A 163 0.97 -3.07 31.46
CA LYS A 163 1.84 -3.08 32.66
C LYS A 163 2.88 -4.20 32.71
N MET A 164 2.65 -5.29 31.98
CA MET A 164 3.57 -6.44 31.92
C MET A 164 4.69 -6.27 30.89
N LEU A 165 4.64 -5.23 30.05
CA LEU A 165 5.65 -4.94 29.05
C LEU A 165 6.71 -3.99 29.62
N SER A 166 7.94 -4.10 29.12
CA SER A 166 8.99 -3.12 29.42
C SER A 166 8.67 -1.77 28.77
N SER A 167 9.27 -0.70 29.27
CA SER A 167 9.16 0.64 28.66
C SER A 167 9.69 0.66 27.22
N GLU A 168 10.74 -0.11 26.94
CA GLU A 168 11.28 -0.29 25.59
C GLU A 168 10.25 -0.96 24.65
N ASP A 169 9.60 -2.03 25.10
CA ASP A 169 8.59 -2.73 24.31
C ASP A 169 7.37 -1.86 24.03
N ILE A 170 6.93 -1.09 25.03
CA ILE A 170 5.85 -0.12 24.87
C ILE A 170 6.21 0.95 23.85
N SER A 171 7.46 1.44 23.85
CA SER A 171 7.94 2.42 22.89
C SER A 171 7.93 1.86 21.45
N ILE A 172 8.48 0.66 21.26
CA ILE A 172 8.50 -0.02 19.95
C ILE A 172 7.08 -0.25 19.44
N LEU A 173 6.20 -0.79 20.28
CA LEU A 173 4.82 -1.08 19.90
C LEU A 173 4.02 0.20 19.62
N SER A 174 4.23 1.27 20.39
CA SER A 174 3.61 2.58 20.14
C SER A 174 4.00 3.12 18.77
N HIS A 175 5.25 2.94 18.35
CA HIS A 175 5.68 3.32 16.99
C HIS A 175 5.04 2.45 15.90
N VAL A 176 5.00 1.14 16.11
CA VAL A 176 4.49 0.16 15.14
C VAL A 176 2.97 0.19 14.99
N TYR A 177 2.24 0.60 16.03
CA TYR A 177 0.78 0.75 16.07
C TYR A 177 0.30 2.21 15.96
N ASP A 178 1.15 3.11 15.49
CA ASP A 178 0.75 4.49 15.25
C ASP A 178 -0.33 4.57 14.15
N ARG A 179 -1.51 5.05 14.54
CA ARG A 179 -2.70 5.21 13.68
C ARG A 179 -2.48 6.18 12.51
N ASN A 180 -1.57 7.15 12.67
CA ASN A 180 -1.26 8.11 11.61
C ASN A 180 -0.57 7.46 10.40
N HIS A 181 -0.10 6.23 10.56
CA HIS A 181 0.62 5.47 9.55
C HIS A 181 -0.19 4.28 9.01
N LEU A 182 -1.52 4.26 9.24
CA LEU A 182 -2.39 3.21 8.68
C LEU A 182 -2.24 3.10 7.16
N GLU A 183 -2.20 4.24 6.46
CA GLU A 183 -2.08 4.30 5.00
C GLU A 183 -0.75 3.73 4.50
N SER A 184 0.37 4.22 5.04
CA SER A 184 1.72 3.82 4.63
C SER A 184 2.03 2.37 4.97
N ASP A 185 1.62 1.91 6.16
CA ASP A 185 1.80 0.51 6.56
C ASP A 185 0.92 -0.42 5.70
N SER A 186 -0.28 0.02 5.30
CA SER A 186 -1.14 -0.73 4.36
C SER A 186 -0.52 -0.84 2.97
N TYR A 187 0.07 0.25 2.46
CA TYR A 187 0.81 0.23 1.18
C TYR A 187 1.96 -0.78 1.21
N GLY A 188 2.75 -0.78 2.29
CA GLY A 188 3.87 -1.73 2.45
C GLY A 188 3.41 -3.19 2.40
N MET A 189 2.35 -3.53 3.15
CA MET A 189 1.78 -4.89 3.10
C MET A 189 1.19 -5.22 1.73
N PHE A 190 0.52 -4.27 1.09
CA PHE A 190 -0.08 -4.46 -0.22
C PHE A 190 0.97 -4.76 -1.29
N CYS A 191 2.07 -4.01 -1.32
CA CYS A 191 3.18 -4.27 -2.24
C CYS A 191 3.77 -5.68 -2.08
N GLU A 192 3.95 -6.15 -0.85
CA GLU A 192 4.46 -7.51 -0.58
C GLU A 192 3.49 -8.62 -1.01
N VAL A 193 2.18 -8.38 -0.90
CA VAL A 193 1.19 -9.33 -1.45
C VAL A 193 1.23 -9.30 -2.97
N MET A 194 1.22 -8.10 -3.57
CA MET A 194 1.28 -7.92 -5.02
C MET A 194 2.53 -8.56 -5.62
N LEU A 195 3.67 -8.52 -4.93
CA LEU A 195 4.90 -9.25 -5.30
C LEU A 195 4.67 -10.72 -5.68
N GLU A 196 3.78 -11.39 -4.97
CA GLU A 196 3.50 -12.81 -5.17
C GLU A 196 2.33 -13.07 -6.14
N VAL A 197 1.37 -12.15 -6.22
CA VAL A 197 0.13 -12.34 -7.00
C VAL A 197 0.12 -11.63 -8.36
N THR A 198 1.06 -10.72 -8.65
CA THR A 198 1.12 -9.94 -9.89
C THR A 198 1.00 -10.78 -11.15
N LYS A 199 1.61 -11.98 -11.19
CA LYS A 199 1.53 -12.90 -12.33
C LYS A 199 0.09 -13.22 -12.78
N TRP A 200 -0.87 -13.23 -11.85
CA TRP A 200 -2.29 -13.49 -12.17
C TRP A 200 -2.98 -12.31 -12.83
N TYR A 201 -2.35 -11.13 -12.80
CA TYR A 201 -2.81 -9.92 -13.49
C TYR A 201 -2.14 -9.73 -14.87
N GLU A 202 -1.08 -10.49 -15.17
CA GLU A 202 -0.35 -10.42 -16.45
C GLU A 202 -1.07 -11.18 -17.59
N ASP A 203 -1.65 -12.34 -17.28
CA ASP A 203 -2.29 -13.27 -18.24
C ASP A 203 -3.66 -12.78 -18.78
N GLY A 204 -4.13 -11.59 -18.40
CA GLY A 204 -5.36 -10.98 -18.92
C GLY A 204 -5.21 -10.26 -20.27
N SER A 205 -4.00 -10.22 -20.83
CA SER A 205 -3.74 -9.66 -22.16
C SER A 205 -3.76 -10.79 -23.21
N GLN A 206 -4.63 -10.64 -24.22
CA GLN A 206 -4.78 -11.60 -25.34
C GLN A 206 -3.42 -12.04 -25.93
N PRO A 207 -3.26 -13.30 -26.36
CA PRO A 207 -1.97 -13.85 -26.75
C PRO A 207 -1.51 -13.22 -28.07
N VAL A 208 -0.52 -12.34 -28.01
CA VAL A 208 0.30 -12.04 -29.19
C VAL A 208 1.33 -13.16 -29.31
N THR A 209 1.12 -14.00 -30.32
CA THR A 209 1.95 -15.15 -30.68
C THR A 209 3.43 -14.76 -30.82
N ASN A 210 4.28 -15.22 -29.89
CA ASN A 210 5.59 -15.84 -30.17
C ASN A 210 6.26 -16.33 -28.88
N PRO A 211 6.69 -17.60 -28.79
CA PRO A 211 7.37 -18.12 -27.60
C PRO A 211 8.82 -17.60 -27.59
N LYS A 212 9.08 -16.52 -26.86
CA LYS A 212 10.46 -16.13 -26.53
C LYS A 212 10.83 -16.74 -25.18
N GLN A 213 11.96 -17.44 -25.20
CA GLN A 213 12.58 -18.15 -24.08
C GLN A 213 12.61 -17.30 -22.80
N LEU A 214 12.25 -17.93 -21.67
CA LEU A 214 12.42 -17.40 -20.32
C LEU A 214 13.89 -17.03 -20.11
N ASN A 215 14.19 -15.72 -20.20
CA ASN A 215 15.52 -15.18 -19.99
C ASN A 215 15.66 -14.73 -18.53
N ASP A 216 16.81 -14.99 -17.92
CA ASP A 216 17.15 -14.77 -16.49
C ASP A 216 17.23 -13.27 -16.09
N SER A 217 16.79 -12.39 -16.99
CA SER A 217 16.75 -10.93 -16.89
C SER A 217 15.31 -10.38 -16.80
N GLY A 218 14.33 -11.25 -16.55
CA GLY A 218 12.91 -10.90 -16.51
C GLY A 218 12.54 -9.87 -15.43
N PRO A 219 11.47 -9.08 -15.66
CA PRO A 219 11.04 -7.97 -14.79
C PRO A 219 10.74 -8.38 -13.34
N TYR A 220 10.40 -9.66 -13.11
CA TYR A 220 10.27 -10.26 -11.77
C TYR A 220 11.53 -10.08 -10.90
N MET A 221 12.73 -10.17 -11.49
CA MET A 221 13.99 -9.95 -10.77
C MET A 221 14.26 -8.46 -10.50
N ARG A 222 13.74 -7.55 -11.32
CA ARG A 222 13.83 -6.09 -11.09
C ARG A 222 12.90 -5.64 -9.96
N PHE A 223 11.73 -6.27 -9.86
CA PHE A 223 10.76 -6.11 -8.78
C PHE A 223 11.32 -6.58 -7.43
N LYS A 224 11.97 -7.75 -7.38
CA LYS A 224 12.75 -8.20 -6.22
C LYS A 224 13.87 -7.23 -5.84
N ARG A 225 14.63 -6.69 -6.81
CA ARG A 225 15.77 -5.80 -6.51
C ARG A 225 15.36 -4.45 -5.92
N MET A 226 14.25 -3.85 -6.35
CA MET A 226 13.75 -2.60 -5.74
C MET A 226 13.29 -2.81 -4.30
N VAL A 227 12.57 -3.90 -4.02
CA VAL A 227 12.02 -4.17 -2.68
C VAL A 227 13.10 -4.65 -1.71
N VAL A 228 14.07 -5.46 -2.16
CA VAL A 228 15.22 -5.87 -1.34
C VAL A 228 16.06 -4.67 -0.89
N CYS A 229 16.12 -3.60 -1.69
CA CYS A 229 16.75 -2.33 -1.29
C CYS A 229 15.96 -1.56 -0.21
N VAL A 230 14.71 -1.92 0.09
CA VAL A 230 13.90 -1.30 1.15
C VAL A 230 14.05 -2.09 2.46
N THR A 231 14.30 -3.39 2.38
CA THR A 231 14.43 -4.31 3.54
C THR A 231 15.87 -4.57 4.01
N ALA A 232 16.88 -4.03 3.32
CA ALA A 232 18.31 -4.16 3.66
C ALA A 232 18.91 -2.85 4.21
#